data_AF-A0A9D1JET5-F1
#
_entry.id   AF-A0A9D1JET5-F1
#
_cell.length_a   1.000
_cell.length_b   1.000
_cell.length_c   1.000
_cell.angle_alpha   90.00
_cell.angle_beta   90.00
_cell.angle_gamma   90.00
#
_symmetry.space_group_name_H-M   'P 1'
#
loop_
_entity.id
_entity.type
_entity.pdbx_description
1 polymer ?
#
loop_
_entity_poly.entity_id
_entity_poly.type
_entity_poly.pdbx_seq_one_letter_code
_entity_poly.pdbx_strand_id
1 'polypeptide(L)'
;MLKTEKKEERAQYNKKDTYTYEEVRPLIEAAMEDRARYLGFFYKVMPRDLFDKYAKKALYAYGEYKALGMGAGQGHEGDPQGLADFLVSCNSVANTLAVGNKVIEKNDEFTTVRMEGKCALVQGWEKMGLSPEEVEYLCDIASYGDYGHANALELQGTWLCTSAQKGCDYCDFKIEKLKEKTIV
;
A
#
# COMPACT_ATOMS: atom_id res chain seq x y z
N MET A 1 -10.28 57.13 15.37
CA MET A 1 -10.24 56.10 14.30
C MET A 1 -10.17 54.74 14.98
N LEU A 2 -11.29 54.02 15.07
CA LEU A 2 -11.32 52.65 15.59
C LEU A 2 -11.15 51.71 14.40
N LYS A 3 -10.04 50.96 14.39
CA LYS A 3 -9.81 49.88 13.43
C LYS A 3 -10.73 48.73 13.84
N THR A 4 -11.75 48.46 13.05
CA THR A 4 -12.57 47.26 13.17
C THR A 4 -11.74 46.08 12.69
N GLU A 5 -11.29 45.23 13.61
CA GLU A 5 -10.69 43.94 13.27
C GLU A 5 -11.77 43.08 12.60
N LYS A 6 -11.57 42.75 11.32
CA LYS A 6 -12.36 41.73 10.64
C LYS A 6 -12.02 40.40 11.31
N LYS A 7 -12.94 39.89 12.13
CA LYS A 7 -12.94 38.49 12.57
C LYS A 7 -12.99 37.63 11.31
N GLU A 8 -11.89 36.96 10.97
CA GLU A 8 -11.90 35.95 9.92
C GLU A 8 -12.91 34.88 10.31
N GLU A 9 -13.99 34.78 9.55
CA GLU A 9 -14.99 33.74 9.70
C GLU A 9 -14.33 32.43 9.28
N ARG A 10 -13.79 31.72 10.27
CA ARG A 10 -13.09 30.45 10.07
C ARG A 10 -14.13 29.48 9.47
N ALA A 11 -13.85 28.95 8.27
CA ALA A 11 -14.76 28.04 7.57
C ALA A 11 -15.31 26.98 8.53
N GLN A 12 -16.63 26.92 8.65
CA GLN A 12 -17.29 25.96 9.52
C GLN A 12 -17.26 24.59 8.83
N TYR A 13 -16.25 23.79 9.16
CA TYR A 13 -16.16 22.42 8.68
C TYR A 13 -17.22 21.57 9.38
N ASN A 14 -18.02 20.84 8.61
CA ASN A 14 -18.93 19.80 9.11
C ASN A 14 -18.12 18.59 9.59
N LYS A 15 -17.34 18.77 10.66
CA LYS A 15 -16.56 17.71 11.30
C LYS A 15 -17.35 17.10 12.45
N LYS A 16 -17.26 15.77 12.60
CA LYS A 16 -17.71 15.05 13.79
C LYS A 16 -16.53 14.87 14.73
N ASP A 17 -16.78 14.79 16.03
CA ASP A 17 -15.73 14.48 17.01
C ASP A 17 -15.32 13.00 16.96
N THR A 18 -16.23 12.12 16.53
CA THR A 18 -16.00 10.69 16.31
C THR A 18 -16.70 10.21 15.04
N TYR A 19 -16.10 9.26 14.35
CA TYR A 19 -16.65 8.62 13.15
C TYR A 19 -16.68 7.10 13.35
N THR A 20 -17.68 6.42 12.76
CA THR A 20 -17.71 4.94 12.76
C THR A 20 -16.76 4.37 11.71
N TYR A 21 -16.47 3.07 11.82
CA TYR A 21 -15.65 2.37 10.83
C TYR A 21 -16.24 2.49 9.41
N GLU A 22 -17.56 2.32 9.29
CA GLU A 22 -18.32 2.40 8.04
C GLU A 22 -18.28 3.80 7.42
N GLU A 23 -18.14 4.85 8.25
CA GLU A 23 -18.00 6.23 7.78
C GLU A 23 -16.58 6.54 7.32
N VAL A 24 -15.55 6.04 8.02
CA VAL A 24 -14.14 6.35 7.72
C VAL A 24 -13.61 5.51 6.57
N ARG A 25 -14.01 4.23 6.50
CA ARG A 25 -13.47 3.28 5.51
C ARG A 25 -13.56 3.80 4.08
N PRO A 26 -14.72 4.28 3.57
CA PRO A 26 -14.80 4.80 2.20
C PRO A 26 -13.93 6.04 1.96
N LEU A 27 -13.71 6.86 3.00
CA LEU A 27 -12.84 8.04 2.89
C LEU A 27 -11.37 7.64 2.73
N ILE A 28 -10.92 6.60 3.45
CA ILE A 28 -9.57 6.08 3.32
C ILE A 28 -9.39 5.32 2.00
N GLU A 29 -10.37 4.52 1.59
CA GLU A 29 -10.36 3.87 0.26
C GLU A 29 -10.24 4.92 -0.86
N ALA A 30 -11.01 6.02 -0.79
CA ALA A 30 -10.90 7.13 -1.73
C ALA A 30 -9.52 7.80 -1.70
N ALA A 31 -8.92 8.02 -0.52
CA ALA A 31 -7.57 8.56 -0.40
C ALA A 31 -6.50 7.63 -0.98
N MET A 32 -6.68 6.31 -0.84
CA MET A 32 -5.79 5.32 -1.46
C MET A 32 -5.97 5.29 -2.98
N GLU A 33 -7.19 5.38 -3.48
CA GLU A 33 -7.45 5.53 -4.92
C GLU A 33 -6.79 6.79 -5.49
N ASP A 34 -6.83 7.92 -4.78
CA ASP A 34 -6.12 9.15 -5.16
C ASP A 34 -4.61 8.96 -5.21
N ARG A 35 -4.03 8.24 -4.24
CA ARG A 35 -2.62 7.86 -4.28
C ARG A 35 -2.28 7.00 -5.51
N ALA A 36 -3.15 6.04 -5.86
CA ALA A 36 -3.00 5.28 -7.10
C ALA A 36 -3.02 6.20 -8.32
N ARG A 37 -3.95 7.18 -8.36
CA ARG A 37 -4.05 8.13 -9.48
C ARG A 37 -2.77 8.91 -9.71
N TYR A 38 -2.05 9.34 -8.67
CA TYR A 38 -0.76 10.00 -8.87
C TYR A 38 0.23 9.13 -9.64
N LEU A 39 0.41 7.86 -9.25
CA LEU A 39 1.29 6.94 -9.96
C LEU A 39 0.80 6.70 -11.40
N GLY A 40 -0.51 6.53 -11.58
CA GLY A 40 -1.13 6.34 -12.90
C GLY A 40 -0.94 7.56 -13.83
N PHE A 41 -0.98 8.79 -13.31
CA PHE A 41 -0.71 9.98 -14.09
C PHE A 41 0.76 10.10 -14.49
N PHE A 42 1.70 9.80 -13.57
CA PHE A 42 3.12 9.73 -13.94
C PHE A 42 3.38 8.70 -15.04
N TYR A 43 2.75 7.52 -14.93
CA TYR A 43 2.84 6.49 -15.96
C TYR A 43 2.35 6.98 -17.34
N LYS A 44 1.25 7.73 -17.39
CA LYS A 44 0.69 8.25 -18.66
C LYS A 44 1.58 9.30 -19.35
N VAL A 45 2.42 10.03 -18.60
CA VAL A 45 3.17 11.18 -19.15
C VAL A 45 4.67 10.92 -19.29
N MET A 46 5.23 9.98 -18.54
CA MET A 46 6.66 9.71 -18.56
C MET A 46 7.03 8.69 -19.64
N PRO A 47 8.21 8.81 -20.27
CA PRO A 47 8.79 7.72 -21.04
C PRO A 47 8.90 6.46 -20.20
N ARG A 48 8.56 5.30 -20.79
CA ARG A 48 8.36 4.07 -20.04
C ARG A 48 9.59 3.61 -19.27
N ASP A 49 10.77 3.72 -19.87
CA ASP A 49 12.06 3.39 -19.26
C ASP A 49 12.39 4.28 -18.05
N LEU A 50 12.09 5.58 -18.14
CA LEU A 50 12.29 6.52 -17.03
C LEU A 50 11.26 6.30 -15.92
N PHE A 51 10.01 6.03 -16.28
CA PHE A 51 8.98 5.68 -15.32
C PHE A 51 9.37 4.42 -14.54
N ASP A 52 9.74 3.34 -15.23
CA ASP A 52 10.21 2.09 -14.63
C ASP A 52 11.32 2.36 -13.60
N LYS A 53 12.38 3.06 -14.01
CA LYS A 53 13.54 3.32 -13.16
C LYS A 53 13.18 4.13 -11.92
N TYR A 54 12.49 5.26 -12.08
CA TYR A 54 12.27 6.17 -10.98
C TYR A 54 11.09 5.76 -10.09
N ALA A 55 10.04 5.14 -10.64
CA ALA A 55 8.93 4.66 -9.84
C ALA A 55 9.38 3.51 -8.92
N LYS A 56 10.11 2.51 -9.46
CA LYS A 56 10.66 1.40 -8.65
C LYS A 56 11.54 1.91 -7.53
N LYS A 57 12.49 2.80 -7.85
CA LYS A 57 13.39 3.41 -6.86
C LYS A 57 12.63 4.21 -5.78
N ALA A 58 11.65 5.03 -6.18
CA ALA A 58 10.89 5.86 -5.24
C ALA A 58 9.98 5.03 -4.33
N LEU A 59 9.29 4.03 -4.89
CA LEU A 59 8.40 3.16 -4.13
C LEU A 59 9.19 2.27 -3.18
N TYR A 60 10.32 1.71 -3.62
CA TYR A 60 11.22 0.96 -2.74
C TYR A 60 11.71 1.79 -1.55
N ALA A 61 12.21 3.01 -1.81
CA ALA A 61 12.62 3.93 -0.76
C ALA A 61 11.47 4.29 0.20
N TYR A 62 10.24 4.40 -0.31
CA TYR A 62 9.06 4.57 0.53
C TYR A 62 8.79 3.35 1.41
N GLY A 63 9.00 2.14 0.89
CA GLY A 63 8.97 0.89 1.66
C GLY A 63 9.98 0.89 2.81
N GLU A 64 11.23 1.25 2.53
CA GLU A 64 12.29 1.38 3.54
C GLU A 64 11.91 2.43 4.59
N TYR A 65 11.36 3.58 4.18
CA TYR A 65 10.89 4.62 5.08
C TYR A 65 9.77 4.14 6.02
N LYS A 66 8.82 3.32 5.54
CA LYS A 66 7.80 2.71 6.41
C LYS A 66 8.44 1.87 7.51
N ALA A 67 9.37 1.01 7.14
CA ALA A 67 10.04 0.10 8.08
C ALA A 67 10.92 0.86 9.08
N LEU A 68 11.86 1.65 8.57
CA LEU A 68 12.93 2.26 9.36
C LEU A 68 12.55 3.61 9.94
N GLY A 69 11.78 4.41 9.20
CA GLY A 69 11.40 5.77 9.58
C GLY A 69 10.13 5.83 10.43
N MET A 70 9.11 5.03 10.08
CA MET A 70 7.84 4.99 10.81
C MET A 70 7.75 3.84 11.83
N GLY A 71 8.71 2.91 11.80
CA GLY A 71 8.73 1.77 12.71
C GLY A 71 7.74 0.66 12.38
N ALA A 72 7.19 0.63 11.16
CA ALA A 72 6.23 -0.39 10.74
C ALA A 72 6.92 -1.76 10.67
N GLY A 73 6.64 -2.63 11.65
CA GLY A 73 7.24 -3.97 11.74
C GLY A 73 8.63 -4.00 12.40
N GLN A 74 9.07 -2.92 13.06
CA GLN A 74 10.33 -2.92 13.85
C GLN A 74 10.28 -3.97 14.97
N GLY A 75 11.42 -4.63 15.21
CA GLY A 75 11.55 -5.71 16.18
C GLY A 75 11.24 -7.11 15.62
N HIS A 76 10.98 -7.20 14.31
CA HIS A 76 10.73 -8.44 13.57
C HIS A 76 11.77 -8.66 12.46
N GLU A 77 12.98 -8.11 12.63
CA GLU A 77 14.06 -8.27 11.66
C GLU A 77 14.41 -9.75 11.48
N GLY A 78 14.39 -10.22 10.23
CA GLY A 78 14.65 -11.63 9.90
C GLY A 78 13.59 -12.62 10.39
N ASP A 79 12.45 -12.14 10.89
CA ASP A 79 11.31 -12.95 11.37
C ASP A 79 10.11 -12.87 10.40
N PRO A 80 9.93 -13.85 9.50
CA PRO A 80 8.81 -13.88 8.57
C PRO A 80 7.44 -13.84 9.25
N GLN A 81 7.32 -14.48 10.42
CA GLN A 81 6.08 -14.50 11.17
C GLN A 81 5.80 -13.14 11.77
N GLY A 82 6.80 -12.47 12.32
CA GLY A 82 6.67 -11.14 12.91
C GLY A 82 6.14 -10.11 11.92
N LEU A 83 6.69 -10.07 10.69
CA LEU A 83 6.14 -9.20 9.64
C LEU A 83 4.72 -9.61 9.24
N ALA A 84 4.43 -10.91 9.13
CA ALA A 84 3.07 -11.38 8.84
C ALA A 84 2.05 -10.95 9.91
N ASP A 85 2.41 -11.08 11.19
CA ASP A 85 1.58 -10.66 12.32
C ASP A 85 1.37 -9.14 12.32
N PHE A 86 2.41 -8.36 12.00
CA PHE A 86 2.28 -6.93 11.78
C PHE A 86 1.25 -6.60 10.68
N LEU A 87 1.36 -7.23 9.50
CA LEU A 87 0.43 -7.00 8.39
C LEU A 87 -1.01 -7.40 8.72
N VAL A 88 -1.21 -8.49 9.48
CA VAL A 88 -2.54 -8.88 9.98
C VAL A 88 -3.06 -7.89 11.02
N SER A 89 -2.20 -7.37 11.90
CA SER A 89 -2.57 -6.35 12.90
C SER A 89 -3.01 -5.04 12.25
N CYS A 90 -2.60 -4.78 11.00
CA CYS A 90 -3.03 -3.62 10.23
C CYS A 90 -4.50 -3.68 9.77
N ASN A 91 -5.25 -4.74 10.09
CA ASN A 91 -6.70 -4.87 9.89
C ASN A 91 -7.47 -3.74 10.60
N SER A 92 -7.50 -2.60 9.94
CA SER A 92 -8.06 -1.33 10.42
C SER A 92 -8.56 -0.53 9.22
N VAL A 93 -9.05 0.69 9.46
CA VAL A 93 -9.50 1.59 8.37
C VAL A 93 -8.39 1.91 7.36
N ALA A 94 -7.12 1.79 7.74
CA ALA A 94 -5.97 2.08 6.89
C ALA A 94 -5.55 0.91 5.98
N ASN A 95 -6.20 -0.26 6.10
CA ASN A 95 -5.90 -1.39 5.24
C ASN A 95 -6.30 -1.09 3.79
N THR A 96 -5.47 -1.44 2.83
CA THR A 96 -5.71 -1.16 1.41
C THR A 96 -6.71 -2.14 0.77
N LEU A 97 -7.23 -3.11 1.54
CA LEU A 97 -8.07 -4.22 1.06
C LEU A 97 -9.49 -4.13 1.60
N ALA A 98 -10.45 -4.52 0.77
CA ALA A 98 -11.89 -4.43 1.04
C ALA A 98 -12.41 -5.32 2.18
N VAL A 99 -11.67 -6.37 2.59
CA VAL A 99 -12.13 -7.30 3.64
C VAL A 99 -11.17 -7.31 4.82
N GLY A 100 -9.92 -7.73 4.62
CA GLY A 100 -8.95 -7.86 5.69
C GLY A 100 -7.81 -8.81 5.34
N ASN A 101 -6.89 -8.97 6.28
CA ASN A 101 -5.65 -9.71 6.14
C ASN A 101 -5.67 -10.92 7.07
N LYS A 102 -5.17 -12.07 6.62
CA LYS A 102 -5.05 -13.30 7.44
C LYS A 102 -3.84 -14.12 7.01
N VAL A 103 -3.20 -14.80 7.96
CA VAL A 103 -2.20 -15.83 7.63
C VAL A 103 -2.93 -17.04 7.05
N ILE A 104 -2.51 -17.49 5.86
CA ILE A 104 -3.10 -18.65 5.19
C ILE A 104 -2.15 -19.87 5.17
N GLU A 105 -0.85 -19.64 5.33
CA GLU A 105 0.14 -20.70 5.37
C GLU A 105 1.33 -20.25 6.24
N LYS A 106 1.90 -21.18 6.99
CA LYS A 106 3.06 -20.94 7.85
C LYS A 106 3.86 -22.23 8.04
N ASN A 107 5.18 -22.11 7.97
CA ASN A 107 6.13 -23.11 8.45
C ASN A 107 7.43 -22.42 8.91
N ASP A 108 8.49 -23.20 9.13
CA ASP A 108 9.77 -22.69 9.64
C ASP A 108 10.55 -21.83 8.63
N GLU A 109 10.19 -21.90 7.34
CA GLU A 109 10.87 -21.19 6.25
C GLU A 109 10.14 -19.91 5.83
N PHE A 110 8.81 -19.91 5.88
CA PHE A 110 7.99 -18.80 5.40
C PHE A 110 6.62 -18.68 6.09
N THR A 111 6.03 -17.49 5.96
CA THR A 111 4.64 -17.21 6.28
C THR A 111 3.97 -16.50 5.10
N THR A 112 2.78 -16.93 4.72
CA THR A 112 1.99 -16.30 3.65
C THR A 112 0.77 -15.58 4.24
N VAL A 113 0.66 -14.29 3.92
CA VAL A 113 -0.49 -13.45 4.29
C VAL A 113 -1.40 -13.27 3.08
N ARG A 114 -2.68 -13.62 3.24
CA ARG A 114 -3.74 -13.24 2.31
C ARG A 114 -4.33 -11.90 2.70
N MET A 115 -4.41 -11.03 1.72
CA MET A 115 -5.00 -9.70 1.73
C MET A 115 -6.30 -9.77 0.90
N GLU A 116 -7.42 -9.95 1.59
CA GLU A 116 -8.69 -10.36 1.00
C GLU A 116 -9.54 -9.17 0.50
N GLY A 117 -10.08 -9.32 -0.71
CA GLY A 117 -10.80 -8.27 -1.41
C GLY A 117 -9.92 -7.47 -2.37
N LYS A 118 -10.56 -6.68 -3.23
CA LYS A 118 -9.85 -5.92 -4.26
C LYS A 118 -9.11 -4.73 -3.65
N CYS A 119 -7.82 -4.61 -3.95
CA CYS A 119 -6.98 -3.50 -3.48
C CYS A 119 -7.50 -2.15 -4.00
N ALA A 120 -7.59 -1.15 -3.11
CA ALA A 120 -8.03 0.20 -3.46
C ALA A 120 -7.12 0.88 -4.51
N LEU A 121 -5.84 0.52 -4.57
CA LEU A 121 -4.95 1.02 -5.63
C LEU A 121 -5.39 0.53 -7.02
N VAL A 122 -5.69 -0.77 -7.12
CA VAL A 122 -6.20 -1.42 -8.34
C VAL A 122 -7.51 -0.78 -8.77
N GLN A 123 -8.45 -0.60 -7.84
CA GLN A 123 -9.72 0.08 -8.11
C GLN A 123 -9.52 1.51 -8.60
N GLY A 124 -8.54 2.24 -8.03
CA GLY A 124 -8.18 3.59 -8.44
C GLY A 124 -7.76 3.66 -9.90
N TRP A 125 -6.88 2.75 -10.34
CA TRP A 125 -6.43 2.67 -11.74
C TRP A 125 -7.51 2.20 -12.71
N GLU A 126 -8.35 1.25 -12.32
CA GLU A 126 -9.51 0.83 -13.13
C GLU A 126 -10.48 1.99 -13.36
N LYS A 127 -10.77 2.78 -12.31
CA LYS A 127 -11.61 3.99 -12.42
C LYS A 127 -10.97 5.09 -13.29
N MET A 128 -9.65 5.06 -13.50
CA MET A 128 -8.97 5.93 -14.48
C MET A 128 -9.15 5.47 -15.93
N GLY A 129 -9.78 4.31 -16.16
CA GLY A 129 -9.96 3.71 -17.49
C GLY A 129 -8.70 3.07 -18.06
N LEU A 130 -7.74 2.67 -17.21
CA LEU A 130 -6.57 1.91 -17.66
C LEU A 130 -6.97 0.47 -18.04
N SER A 131 -6.25 -0.12 -19.00
CA SER A 131 -6.49 -1.51 -19.39
C SER A 131 -6.10 -2.48 -18.27
N PRO A 132 -6.64 -3.72 -18.24
CA PRO A 132 -6.24 -4.73 -17.26
C PRO A 132 -4.72 -4.95 -17.21
N GLU A 133 -4.05 -4.95 -18.37
CA GLU A 133 -2.60 -5.12 -18.49
C GLU A 133 -1.84 -3.93 -17.89
N GLU A 134 -2.34 -2.71 -18.07
CA GLU A 134 -1.76 -1.51 -17.45
C GLU A 134 -1.95 -1.49 -15.94
N VAL A 135 -3.11 -1.93 -15.46
CA VAL A 135 -3.43 -2.05 -14.03
C VAL A 135 -2.54 -3.09 -13.35
N GLU A 136 -2.38 -4.27 -13.96
CA GLU A 136 -1.48 -5.33 -13.48
C GLU A 136 -0.04 -4.82 -13.44
N TYR A 137 0.43 -4.18 -14.51
CA TYR A 137 1.76 -3.59 -14.53
C TYR A 137 1.97 -2.52 -13.43
N LEU A 138 1.00 -1.62 -13.20
CA LEU A 138 1.11 -0.63 -12.14
C LEU A 138 1.09 -1.26 -10.74
N CYS A 139 0.37 -2.37 -10.58
CA CYS A 139 0.40 -3.16 -9.35
C CYS A 139 1.80 -3.75 -9.10
N ASP A 140 2.45 -4.27 -10.14
CA ASP A 140 3.84 -4.76 -10.05
C ASP A 140 4.83 -3.66 -9.69
N ILE A 141 4.67 -2.45 -10.26
CA ILE A 141 5.48 -1.28 -9.91
C ILE A 141 5.23 -0.87 -8.45
N ALA A 142 3.96 -0.75 -8.04
CA ALA A 142 3.59 -0.38 -6.67
C ALA A 142 4.14 -1.35 -5.61
N SER A 143 4.24 -2.64 -5.96
CA SER A 143 4.79 -3.70 -5.12
C SER A 143 6.23 -3.48 -4.67
N TYR A 144 7.00 -2.62 -5.36
CA TYR A 144 8.34 -2.24 -4.89
C TYR A 144 8.33 -1.58 -3.52
N GLY A 145 7.22 -0.93 -3.13
CA GLY A 145 7.05 -0.44 -1.76
C GLY A 145 6.87 -1.52 -0.70
N ASP A 146 6.42 -2.71 -1.08
CA ASP A 146 6.33 -3.86 -0.19
C ASP A 146 7.65 -4.63 -0.17
N TYR A 147 8.34 -4.72 -1.30
CA TYR A 147 9.71 -5.28 -1.36
C TYR A 147 10.70 -4.46 -0.54
N GLY A 148 10.67 -3.13 -0.66
CA GLY A 148 11.52 -2.25 0.16
C GLY A 148 11.23 -2.36 1.65
N HIS A 149 9.95 -2.51 2.02
CA HIS A 149 9.57 -2.74 3.42
C HIS A 149 10.11 -4.08 3.94
N ALA A 150 9.89 -5.18 3.21
CA ALA A 150 10.39 -6.49 3.60
C ALA A 150 11.92 -6.52 3.69
N ASN A 151 12.62 -6.03 2.66
CA ASN A 151 14.09 -6.02 2.63
C ASN A 151 14.71 -5.17 3.74
N ALA A 152 14.06 -4.06 4.12
CA ALA A 152 14.51 -3.24 5.25
C ALA A 152 14.41 -3.95 6.60
N LEU A 153 13.55 -4.97 6.71
CA LEU A 153 13.41 -5.84 7.88
C LEU A 153 14.18 -7.16 7.70
N GLU A 154 15.17 -7.22 6.80
CA GLU A 154 15.96 -8.44 6.52
C GLU A 154 15.10 -9.64 6.07
N LEU A 155 14.02 -9.36 5.35
CA LEU A 155 13.08 -10.35 4.81
C LEU A 155 12.96 -10.24 3.29
N GLN A 156 12.55 -11.34 2.66
CA GLN A 156 12.12 -11.39 1.28
C GLN A 156 10.60 -11.47 1.21
N GLY A 157 10.01 -10.53 0.49
CA GLY A 157 8.58 -10.57 0.13
C GLY A 157 8.39 -11.01 -1.31
N THR A 158 7.38 -11.83 -1.59
CA THR A 158 7.00 -12.25 -2.94
C THR A 158 5.49 -12.29 -3.06
N TRP A 159 4.93 -11.65 -4.08
CA TRP A 159 3.52 -11.81 -4.43
C TRP A 159 3.32 -13.13 -5.17
N LEU A 160 2.47 -14.01 -4.63
CA LEU A 160 2.04 -15.24 -5.29
C LEU A 160 0.86 -14.99 -6.23
N CYS A 161 0.04 -13.98 -5.90
CA CYS A 161 -1.11 -13.51 -6.67
C CYS A 161 -1.43 -12.09 -6.17
N THR A 162 -1.93 -11.23 -7.05
CA THR A 162 -2.40 -9.88 -6.70
C THR A 162 -3.81 -9.66 -7.22
N SER A 163 -4.60 -8.81 -6.56
CA SER A 163 -5.98 -8.53 -6.97
C SER A 163 -6.09 -7.76 -8.31
N ALA A 164 -4.96 -7.45 -8.95
CA ALA A 164 -4.89 -6.91 -10.30
C ALA A 164 -4.90 -8.02 -11.37
N GLN A 165 -4.47 -9.23 -11.00
CA GLN A 165 -4.39 -10.37 -11.90
C GLN A 165 -5.77 -10.98 -12.15
N LYS A 166 -5.98 -11.48 -13.36
CA LYS A 166 -7.24 -12.14 -13.74
C LYS A 166 -7.47 -13.39 -12.87
N GLY A 167 -8.63 -13.45 -12.22
CA GLY A 167 -9.02 -14.58 -11.37
C GLY A 167 -8.52 -14.49 -9.92
N CYS A 168 -7.83 -13.40 -9.57
CA CYS A 168 -7.42 -13.07 -8.21
C CYS A 168 -8.31 -11.93 -7.66
N ASP A 169 -9.14 -12.21 -6.65
CA ASP A 169 -9.91 -11.21 -5.90
C ASP A 169 -9.30 -10.89 -4.52
N TYR A 170 -8.04 -11.28 -4.34
CA TYR A 170 -7.19 -11.08 -3.16
C TYR A 170 -5.73 -10.92 -3.61
N CYS A 171 -4.85 -10.56 -2.67
CA CYS A 171 -3.41 -10.67 -2.85
C CYS A 171 -2.83 -11.67 -1.85
N ASP A 172 -1.90 -12.52 -2.28
CA ASP A 172 -1.16 -13.43 -1.39
C ASP A 172 0.30 -13.02 -1.37
N PHE A 173 0.78 -12.58 -0.19
CA PHE A 173 2.15 -12.15 0.02
C PHE A 173 2.90 -13.19 0.85
N LYS A 174 3.85 -13.86 0.22
CA LYS A 174 4.77 -14.77 0.89
C LYS A 174 5.94 -13.98 1.47
N ILE A 175 6.22 -14.20 2.74
CA ILE A 175 7.33 -13.61 3.48
C ILE A 175 8.26 -14.74 3.88
N GLU A 176 9.54 -14.59 3.58
CA GLU A 176 10.58 -15.57 3.92
C GLU A 176 11.89 -14.85 4.28
N LYS A 177 12.88 -15.59 4.76
CA LYS A 177 14.20 -15.01 5.06
C LYS A 177 14.80 -14.36 3.82
N LEU A 178 15.51 -13.23 4.01
CA LEU A 178 16.17 -12.55 2.91
C LEU A 178 17.18 -13.47 2.22
N LYS A 179 17.00 -13.68 0.92
CA LYS A 179 17.91 -14.44 0.06
C LYS A 179 18.84 -13.49 -0.71
N GLU A 180 18.24 -12.47 -1.32
CA GLU A 180 18.92 -11.46 -2.11
C GLU A 180 18.12 -10.16 -2.01
N LYS A 181 18.79 -9.01 -1.92
CA LYS A 181 18.07 -7.73 -1.93
C LYS A 181 17.48 -7.47 -3.32
N THR A 182 16.24 -7.01 -3.36
CA THR A 182 15.61 -6.59 -4.61
C THR A 182 16.41 -5.47 -5.26
N ILE A 183 16.75 -5.66 -6.53
CA ILE A 183 17.47 -4.67 -7.33
C ILE A 183 16.48 -3.63 -7.83
N VAL A 184 16.83 -2.35 -7.68
CA VAL A 184 16.03 -1.17 -8.04
C VAL A 184 16.78 -0.19 -8.91
#